data_AF-A0A1G9RMP6-F1
#
_entry.id   AF-A0A1G9RMP6-F1
#
_cell.length_a   1.000
_cell.length_b   1.000
_cell.length_c   1.000
_cell.angle_alpha   90.00
_cell.angle_beta   90.00
_cell.angle_gamma   90.00
#
_symmetry.space_group_name_H-M   'P 1'
#
loop_
_entity.id
_entity.type
_entity.pdbx_description
1 polymer ?
#
loop_
_entity_poly.entity_id
_entity_poly.type
_entity_poly.pdbx_seq_one_letter_code
_entity_poly.pdbx_strand_id
1 'polypeptide(L)'
;MKRIILSTDHRSSKGALNATTTGDAVAPPLSAAPAKSSTGTVTRSSHSAIDTGKSSDAAPRLNLTSLNHASFPCSDLQATIEWCGRVFAMPEYAFQDYKNSMFGGNGQSILRLGRGSAVAYIALAQMTPEELKAQASIRPHFCFGIRDFSVDKIFAALSKMPAKAESVLREGKTINGVNFTDPDGFPMQFNPDTACGGNGFLGETCDMDATVKRQPDWPAPVELSTFNHVRMVVKDIDSAIAWYTKLTDMKPHVFDLDYGGKRTILRIGSGPEFVLLEQGPSPRTFKPLLGVGMDDFNACEVVDRLKAHKVPVRVEKPNGQTPEIFVEGPNGMEFQVQDVSYCGGFGPLGNKLA
;
A
#
# COMPACT_ATOMS: atom_id res chain seq x y z
N MET A 1 -6.87 -50.41 20.07
CA MET A 1 -7.96 -50.73 21.02
C MET A 1 -8.72 -49.45 21.35
N LYS A 2 -10.05 -49.52 21.31
CA LYS A 2 -11.01 -48.43 21.59
C LYS A 2 -10.83 -47.83 22.99
N ARG A 3 -11.04 -46.52 23.12
CA ARG A 3 -11.84 -45.97 24.23
C ARG A 3 -12.54 -44.67 23.82
N ILE A 4 -13.86 -44.79 23.72
CA ILE A 4 -14.89 -43.74 23.76
C ILE A 4 -15.14 -43.43 25.25
N ILE A 5 -15.83 -42.30 25.53
CA ILE A 5 -16.71 -41.96 26.71
C ILE A 5 -16.20 -40.68 27.41
N LEU A 6 -16.97 -39.61 27.69
CA LEU A 6 -18.39 -39.26 27.51
C LEU A 6 -18.56 -37.73 27.62
N SER A 7 -19.56 -37.23 26.89
CA SER A 7 -20.27 -35.97 27.15
C SER A 7 -21.09 -36.07 28.43
N THR A 8 -21.22 -34.96 29.19
CA THR A 8 -22.37 -34.73 30.06
C THR A 8 -22.83 -33.29 29.95
N ASP A 9 -24.15 -33.18 29.99
CA ASP A 9 -25.00 -32.06 29.66
C ASP A 9 -25.56 -31.41 30.95
N HIS A 10 -26.11 -30.20 30.79
CA HIS A 10 -27.13 -29.55 31.63
C HIS A 10 -26.79 -29.02 33.05
N ARG A 11 -26.97 -27.70 33.24
CA ARG A 11 -28.18 -27.17 33.91
C ARG A 11 -28.35 -25.65 33.84
N SER A 12 -29.59 -25.30 33.50
CA SER A 12 -30.25 -24.01 33.66
C SER A 12 -30.44 -23.63 35.14
N SER A 13 -30.38 -22.33 35.44
CA SER A 13 -31.23 -21.74 36.50
C SER A 13 -31.59 -20.29 36.15
N LYS A 14 -32.90 -20.02 36.22
CA LYS A 14 -33.56 -18.72 36.10
C LYS A 14 -33.77 -18.13 37.50
N GLY A 15 -33.83 -16.79 37.56
CA GLY A 15 -34.56 -15.98 38.55
C GLY A 15 -33.71 -15.46 39.71
N ALA A 16 -33.85 -14.23 40.21
CA ALA A 16 -34.73 -13.11 39.87
C ALA A 16 -34.20 -11.82 40.55
N LEU A 17 -34.44 -10.69 39.88
CA LEU A 17 -34.79 -9.34 40.37
C LEU A 17 -34.38 -8.92 41.80
N ASN A 18 -33.65 -7.79 41.88
CA ASN A 18 -34.13 -6.63 42.63
C ASN A 18 -33.51 -5.32 42.12
N ALA A 19 -34.35 -4.29 42.06
CA ALA A 19 -34.09 -2.97 41.52
C ALA A 19 -33.72 -1.96 42.62
N THR A 20 -32.88 -0.97 42.28
CA THR A 20 -33.01 0.42 42.77
C THR A 20 -32.31 1.40 41.80
N THR A 21 -33.13 2.20 41.11
CA THR A 21 -33.05 3.65 40.78
C THR A 21 -31.81 4.44 41.23
N THR A 22 -31.28 5.49 40.57
CA THR A 22 -31.80 6.55 39.66
C THR A 22 -30.61 7.27 39.02
N GLY A 23 -30.77 7.84 37.81
CA GLY A 23 -29.81 8.78 37.23
C GLY A 23 -30.17 9.23 35.82
N ASP A 24 -31.22 10.04 35.69
CA ASP A 24 -31.61 10.68 34.42
C ASP A 24 -30.61 11.77 34.01
N ALA A 25 -30.11 11.70 32.79
CA ALA A 25 -29.44 12.82 32.12
C ALA A 25 -30.16 13.13 30.80
N VAL A 26 -30.79 14.31 30.81
CA VAL A 26 -31.66 14.89 29.81
C VAL A 26 -30.88 15.33 28.57
N ALA A 27 -31.36 14.96 27.38
CA ALA A 27 -30.90 15.48 26.10
C ALA A 27 -31.46 16.91 25.84
N PRO A 28 -30.67 17.85 25.28
CA PRO A 28 -31.17 19.19 24.99
C PRO A 28 -31.93 19.24 23.64
N PRO A 29 -32.90 20.17 23.49
CA PRO A 29 -33.81 20.21 22.34
C PRO A 29 -33.27 21.02 21.16
N LEU A 30 -33.65 20.58 19.96
CA LEU A 30 -33.53 21.29 18.68
C LEU A 30 -34.39 22.57 18.69
N SER A 31 -33.74 23.73 18.57
CA SER A 31 -34.41 25.03 18.38
C SER A 31 -34.61 25.30 16.89
N ALA A 32 -35.85 25.63 16.53
CA ALA A 32 -36.25 26.06 15.20
C ALA A 32 -36.40 27.60 15.11
N ALA A 33 -36.40 28.07 13.86
CA ALA A 33 -36.90 29.35 13.31
C ALA A 33 -35.87 30.48 13.06
N PRO A 34 -36.13 31.45 12.14
CA PRO A 34 -37.15 31.51 11.07
C PRO A 34 -36.61 31.85 9.66
N ALA A 35 -37.49 31.66 8.67
CA ALA A 35 -37.34 32.08 7.28
C ALA A 35 -37.23 33.61 7.13
N LYS A 36 -36.36 34.07 6.22
CA LYS A 36 -36.41 35.41 5.62
C LYS A 36 -36.51 35.32 4.10
N SER A 37 -37.59 35.92 3.61
CA SER A 37 -37.89 36.24 2.22
C SER A 37 -36.89 37.27 1.68
N SER A 38 -36.31 36.98 0.52
CA SER A 38 -35.78 38.01 -0.38
C SER A 38 -36.11 37.63 -1.82
N THR A 39 -37.06 38.35 -2.39
CA THR A 39 -37.42 38.39 -3.80
C THR A 39 -36.24 38.87 -4.64
N GLY A 40 -35.72 38.00 -5.50
CA GLY A 40 -34.73 38.32 -6.53
C GLY A 40 -35.20 37.78 -7.88
N THR A 41 -35.43 38.70 -8.82
CA THR A 41 -35.96 38.51 -10.17
C THR A 41 -35.10 37.54 -11.00
N VAL A 42 -35.68 36.41 -11.43
CA VAL A 42 -35.06 35.52 -12.43
C VAL A 42 -35.38 36.04 -13.83
N THR A 43 -34.40 36.64 -14.48
CA THR A 43 -34.42 36.90 -15.93
C THR A 43 -34.22 35.60 -16.69
N ARG A 44 -35.17 35.27 -17.57
CA ARG A 44 -35.05 34.19 -18.57
C ARG A 44 -34.03 34.60 -19.63
N SER A 45 -33.05 33.74 -19.86
CA SER A 45 -32.32 33.70 -21.14
C SER A 45 -32.40 32.29 -21.69
N SER A 46 -33.07 32.20 -22.83
CA SER A 46 -33.21 31.03 -23.70
C SER A 46 -32.05 30.94 -24.70
N HIS A 47 -31.92 29.74 -25.29
CA HIS A 47 -31.04 29.28 -26.40
C HIS A 47 -29.76 28.57 -25.91
N SER A 48 -29.69 27.23 -25.93
CA SER A 48 -29.67 26.30 -27.08
C SER A 48 -28.25 25.95 -27.48
N ALA A 49 -27.79 24.78 -27.06
CA ALA A 49 -27.25 23.73 -27.93
C ALA A 49 -27.02 22.49 -27.06
N ILE A 50 -27.76 21.43 -27.36
CA ILE A 50 -27.44 20.08 -26.90
C ILE A 50 -26.17 19.72 -27.65
N ASP A 51 -25.03 19.79 -26.95
CA ASP A 51 -23.82 19.16 -27.43
C ASP A 51 -24.05 17.65 -27.33
N THR A 52 -24.41 17.03 -28.45
CA THR A 52 -24.29 15.59 -28.64
C THR A 52 -22.81 15.26 -28.77
N GLY A 53 -22.08 15.42 -27.68
CA GLY A 53 -20.72 14.94 -27.54
C GLY A 53 -20.74 13.44 -27.73
N LYS A 54 -20.12 12.96 -28.82
CA LYS A 54 -19.70 11.56 -28.93
C LYS A 54 -18.98 11.21 -27.62
N SER A 55 -19.62 10.39 -26.79
CA SER A 55 -18.94 9.71 -25.69
C SER A 55 -17.69 9.08 -26.29
N SER A 56 -16.51 9.56 -25.89
CA SER A 56 -15.30 8.84 -26.23
C SER A 56 -15.44 7.46 -25.60
N ASP A 57 -15.29 6.41 -26.41
CA ASP A 57 -15.46 5.03 -25.94
C ASP A 57 -14.29 4.60 -25.02
N ALA A 58 -13.34 5.51 -24.77
CA ALA A 58 -12.26 5.35 -23.81
C ALA A 58 -12.77 5.65 -22.40
N ALA A 59 -12.66 4.68 -21.49
CA ALA A 59 -12.86 4.98 -20.07
C ALA A 59 -11.80 6.01 -19.65
N PRO A 60 -12.13 6.96 -18.75
CA PRO A 60 -11.13 7.85 -18.20
C PRO A 60 -10.03 7.01 -17.51
N ARG A 61 -8.78 7.40 -17.75
CA ARG A 61 -7.62 6.78 -17.09
C ARG A 61 -7.73 7.01 -15.58
N LEU A 62 -7.34 6.01 -14.80
CA LEU A 62 -7.31 6.11 -13.34
C LEU A 62 -6.17 7.05 -12.92
N ASN A 63 -6.50 8.04 -12.10
CA ASN A 63 -5.53 9.00 -11.57
C ASN A 63 -4.88 8.41 -10.31
N LEU A 64 -3.64 7.94 -10.46
CA LEU A 64 -2.89 7.37 -9.36
C LEU A 64 -2.06 8.45 -8.68
N THR A 65 -2.04 8.42 -7.36
CA THR A 65 -1.44 9.49 -6.57
C THR A 65 -0.28 9.03 -5.71
N SER A 66 -0.25 7.74 -5.38
CA SER A 66 0.81 7.15 -4.57
C SER A 66 0.92 5.63 -4.75
N LEU A 67 2.08 5.08 -4.43
CA LEU A 67 2.26 3.75 -3.88
C LEU A 67 1.75 3.75 -2.45
N ASN A 68 0.71 2.97 -2.22
CA ASN A 68 0.07 2.93 -0.92
C ASN A 68 0.71 1.88 -0.01
N HIS A 69 0.78 0.62 -0.46
CA HIS A 69 1.38 -0.43 0.34
C HIS A 69 1.90 -1.59 -0.49
N ALA A 70 2.73 -2.39 0.16
CA ALA A 70 3.10 -3.71 -0.30
C ALA A 70 2.77 -4.75 0.77
N SER A 71 2.42 -5.97 0.36
CA SER A 71 2.13 -7.06 1.29
C SER A 71 3.08 -8.23 1.12
N PHE A 72 3.51 -8.81 2.24
CA PHE A 72 4.48 -9.91 2.28
C PHE A 72 4.04 -11.06 3.18
N PRO A 73 4.26 -12.30 2.74
CA PRO A 73 4.18 -13.46 3.61
C PRO A 73 5.39 -13.51 4.55
N CYS A 74 5.18 -13.97 5.77
CA CYS A 74 6.21 -14.12 6.79
C CYS A 74 6.22 -15.55 7.31
N SER A 75 7.42 -16.15 7.43
CA SER A 75 7.59 -17.40 8.17
C SER A 75 7.58 -17.18 9.68
N ASP A 76 8.03 -16.01 10.13
CA ASP A 76 7.95 -15.54 11.50
C ASP A 76 7.55 -14.07 11.50
N LEU A 77 6.26 -13.82 11.74
CA LEU A 77 5.68 -12.47 11.73
C LEU A 77 6.33 -11.60 12.82
N GLN A 78 6.43 -12.09 14.05
CA GLN A 78 6.92 -11.28 15.17
C GLN A 78 8.39 -10.89 14.99
N ALA A 79 9.24 -11.83 14.52
CA ALA A 79 10.63 -11.54 14.22
C ALA A 79 10.77 -10.52 13.07
N THR A 80 9.87 -10.58 12.09
CA THR A 80 9.84 -9.63 10.98
C THR A 80 9.44 -8.22 11.45
N ILE A 81 8.42 -8.13 12.30
CA ILE A 81 7.98 -6.87 12.92
C ILE A 81 9.10 -6.26 13.75
N GLU A 82 9.77 -7.07 14.58
CA GLU A 82 10.91 -6.62 15.39
C GLU A 82 12.06 -6.13 14.52
N TRP A 83 12.37 -6.84 13.43
CA TRP A 83 13.41 -6.42 12.49
C TRP A 83 13.09 -5.05 11.86
N CYS A 84 11.87 -4.86 11.36
CA CYS A 84 11.44 -3.60 10.75
C CYS A 84 11.44 -2.45 11.78
N GLY A 85 10.97 -2.71 13.00
CA GLY A 85 10.99 -1.72 14.09
C GLY A 85 12.42 -1.36 14.52
N ARG A 86 13.31 -2.35 14.62
CA ARG A 86 14.70 -2.15 15.02
C ARG A 86 15.50 -1.36 13.98
N VAL A 87 15.46 -1.80 12.72
CA VAL A 87 16.30 -1.26 11.64
C VAL A 87 15.74 0.05 11.09
N PHE A 88 14.41 0.14 10.91
CA PHE A 88 13.78 1.24 10.19
C PHE A 88 12.81 2.08 11.03
N ALA A 89 12.70 1.81 12.33
CA ALA A 89 11.74 2.47 13.21
C ALA A 89 10.28 2.39 12.72
N MET A 90 9.91 1.32 11.99
CA MET A 90 8.53 1.11 11.52
C MET A 90 7.65 0.58 12.66
N PRO A 91 6.66 1.33 13.16
CA PRO A 91 5.74 0.84 14.18
C PRO A 91 4.66 -0.04 13.56
N GLU A 92 4.33 -1.15 14.22
CA GLU A 92 3.04 -1.79 14.04
C GLU A 92 1.96 -0.92 14.68
N TYR A 93 0.88 -0.66 13.97
CA TYR A 93 -0.18 0.23 14.47
C TYR A 93 -1.61 -0.25 14.19
N ALA A 94 -1.77 -1.26 13.36
CA ALA A 94 -3.07 -1.87 13.11
C ALA A 94 -2.93 -3.36 12.78
N PHE A 95 -4.03 -4.09 12.96
CA PHE A 95 -4.18 -5.47 12.54
C PHE A 95 -5.46 -5.60 11.71
N GLN A 96 -5.37 -6.29 10.57
CA GLN A 96 -6.48 -6.51 9.65
C GLN A 96 -6.88 -7.99 9.67
N ASP A 97 -8.07 -8.28 10.22
CA ASP A 97 -8.64 -9.63 10.20
C ASP A 97 -9.30 -9.94 8.84
N TYR A 98 -8.48 -10.26 7.85
CA TYR A 98 -8.94 -10.76 6.56
C TYR A 98 -9.02 -12.29 6.58
N LYS A 99 -10.23 -12.81 6.80
CA LYS A 99 -10.49 -14.25 6.72
C LYS A 99 -10.24 -14.87 5.33
N ASN A 100 -10.21 -14.03 4.28
CA ASN A 100 -9.98 -14.42 2.88
C ASN A 100 -8.83 -13.63 2.23
N SER A 101 -7.75 -13.35 2.96
CA SER A 101 -6.61 -12.63 2.36
C SER A 101 -5.89 -13.50 1.32
N MET A 102 -5.24 -12.86 0.34
CA MET A 102 -4.34 -13.54 -0.60
C MET A 102 -3.19 -14.28 0.10
N PHE A 103 -2.91 -13.93 1.36
CA PHE A 103 -1.86 -14.49 2.20
C PHE A 103 -2.42 -15.41 3.31
N GLY A 104 -3.65 -15.92 3.17
CA GLY A 104 -4.28 -16.82 4.13
C GLY A 104 -5.26 -16.13 5.09
N GLY A 105 -5.88 -16.90 5.98
CA GLY A 105 -6.95 -16.44 6.88
C GLY A 105 -6.50 -15.93 8.25
N ASN A 106 -5.19 -15.78 8.47
CA ASN A 106 -4.60 -15.42 9.77
C ASN A 106 -4.58 -13.91 10.04
N GLY A 107 -5.10 -13.10 9.12
CA GLY A 107 -5.01 -11.64 9.17
C GLY A 107 -3.62 -11.09 8.84
N GLN A 108 -3.47 -9.77 8.93
CA GLN A 108 -2.26 -9.05 8.56
C GLN A 108 -1.91 -7.97 9.60
N SER A 109 -0.65 -7.93 10.02
CA SER A 109 -0.10 -6.82 10.81
C SER A 109 0.32 -5.68 9.89
N ILE A 110 -0.03 -4.45 10.26
CA ILE A 110 0.18 -3.25 9.45
C ILE A 110 1.28 -2.40 10.08
N LEU A 111 2.38 -2.27 9.34
CA LEU A 111 3.55 -1.49 9.75
C LEU A 111 3.57 -0.19 8.98
N ARG A 112 3.62 0.94 9.70
CA ARG A 112 3.69 2.25 9.07
C ARG A 112 5.06 2.43 8.42
N LEU A 113 5.03 2.83 7.15
CA LEU A 113 6.20 3.20 6.39
C LEU A 113 6.24 4.73 6.30
N GLY A 114 7.18 5.34 7.02
CA GLY A 114 7.33 6.79 7.06
C GLY A 114 6.93 7.44 8.38
N ARG A 115 7.44 8.66 8.64
CA ARG A 115 6.95 9.56 9.70
C ARG A 115 5.89 10.52 9.13
N GLY A 116 5.06 11.09 9.99
CA GLY A 116 4.10 12.15 9.59
C GLY A 116 2.85 11.64 8.88
N SER A 117 2.17 12.47 8.10
CA SER A 117 0.88 12.18 7.44
C SER A 117 0.96 11.18 6.27
N ALA A 118 2.12 10.57 6.04
CA ALA A 118 2.28 9.51 5.06
C ALA A 118 1.44 8.30 5.48
N VAL A 119 0.49 7.90 4.64
CA VAL A 119 -0.40 6.76 4.86
C VAL A 119 0.18 5.46 4.30
N ALA A 120 1.44 5.45 3.87
CA ALA A 120 2.04 4.26 3.29
C ALA A 120 2.37 3.21 4.36
N TYR A 121 2.26 1.93 4.00
CA TYR A 121 2.48 0.84 4.95
C TYR A 121 2.99 -0.43 4.29
N ILE A 122 3.44 -1.35 5.13
CA ILE A 122 3.70 -2.74 4.76
C ILE A 122 2.70 -3.61 5.53
N ALA A 123 2.02 -4.52 4.81
CA ALA A 123 1.15 -5.51 5.43
C ALA A 123 1.86 -6.87 5.49
N LEU A 124 1.95 -7.44 6.68
CA LEU A 124 2.68 -8.67 6.94
C LEU A 124 1.72 -9.77 7.39
N ALA A 125 1.77 -10.93 6.74
CA ALA A 125 0.91 -12.08 7.05
C ALA A 125 1.74 -13.26 7.54
N GLN A 126 1.37 -13.85 8.68
CA GLN A 126 1.96 -15.11 9.13
C GLN A 126 1.50 -16.27 8.25
N MET A 127 2.45 -17.08 7.80
CA MET A 127 2.19 -18.30 7.02
C MET A 127 2.78 -19.55 7.64
N THR A 128 2.15 -20.67 7.34
CA THR A 128 2.71 -22.01 7.59
C THR A 128 3.80 -22.33 6.55
N PRO A 129 4.70 -23.30 6.84
CA PRO A 129 5.67 -23.78 5.86
C PRO A 129 5.02 -24.29 4.56
N GLU A 130 3.86 -24.94 4.65
CA GLU A 130 3.11 -25.43 3.50
C GLU A 130 2.56 -24.28 2.65
N GLU A 131 2.00 -23.26 3.30
CA GLU A 131 1.52 -22.04 2.65
C GLU A 131 2.69 -21.32 1.95
N LEU A 132 3.82 -21.12 2.62
CA LEU A 132 5.01 -20.50 2.03
C LEU A 132 5.51 -21.28 0.80
N LYS A 133 5.48 -22.62 0.86
CA LYS A 133 5.86 -23.46 -0.27
C LYS A 133 4.89 -23.30 -1.45
N ALA A 134 3.58 -23.21 -1.18
CA ALA A 134 2.58 -22.91 -2.19
C ALA A 134 2.74 -21.48 -2.75
N GLN A 135 3.18 -20.56 -1.89
CA GLN A 135 3.43 -19.15 -2.19
C GLN A 135 4.80 -18.87 -2.82
N ALA A 136 5.70 -19.86 -2.92
CA ALA A 136 7.02 -19.70 -3.53
C ALA A 136 6.97 -19.24 -5.01
N SER A 137 5.77 -19.25 -5.61
CA SER A 137 5.49 -18.74 -6.95
C SER A 137 4.64 -17.45 -7.00
N ILE A 138 4.13 -16.99 -5.84
CA ILE A 138 3.28 -15.82 -5.71
C ILE A 138 4.15 -14.57 -5.60
N ARG A 139 3.83 -13.58 -6.44
CA ARG A 139 4.53 -12.30 -6.53
C ARG A 139 4.11 -11.38 -5.39
N PRO A 140 4.95 -10.42 -4.99
CA PRO A 140 4.57 -9.39 -4.02
C PRO A 140 3.31 -8.66 -4.48
N HIS A 141 2.45 -8.33 -3.51
CA HIS A 141 1.28 -7.48 -3.72
C HIS A 141 1.69 -6.02 -3.73
N PHE A 142 1.21 -5.26 -4.69
CA PHE A 142 1.42 -3.81 -4.71
C PHE A 142 0.09 -3.07 -4.84
N CYS A 143 -0.10 -2.06 -4.01
CA CYS A 143 -1.30 -1.24 -4.02
C CYS A 143 -0.99 0.21 -4.38
N PHE A 144 -1.85 0.81 -5.18
CA PHE A 144 -1.78 2.23 -5.52
C PHE A 144 -2.98 3.01 -4.96
N GLY A 145 -2.68 4.20 -4.44
CA GLY A 145 -3.69 5.16 -4.02
C GLY A 145 -4.33 5.87 -5.20
N ILE A 146 -5.66 6.01 -5.15
CA ILE A 146 -6.47 6.75 -6.10
C ILE A 146 -7.18 7.87 -5.38
N ARG A 147 -7.02 9.10 -5.90
CA ARG A 147 -7.86 10.23 -5.50
C ARG A 147 -9.25 10.11 -6.09
N ASP A 148 -10.25 10.53 -5.31
CA ASP A 148 -11.67 10.39 -5.67
C ASP A 148 -12.05 8.94 -5.98
N PHE A 149 -11.55 8.02 -5.14
CA PHE A 149 -11.72 6.58 -5.28
C PHE A 149 -13.18 6.20 -5.52
N SER A 150 -13.41 5.46 -6.61
CA SER A 150 -14.72 4.97 -7.01
C SER A 150 -14.57 3.58 -7.59
N VAL A 151 -15.14 2.61 -6.89
CA VAL A 151 -15.16 1.20 -7.29
C VAL A 151 -15.76 1.03 -8.68
N ASP A 152 -16.84 1.75 -8.99
CA ASP A 152 -17.51 1.71 -10.30
C ASP A 152 -16.60 2.21 -11.43
N LYS A 153 -15.91 3.34 -11.22
CA LYS A 153 -14.95 3.86 -12.22
C LYS A 153 -13.80 2.89 -12.44
N ILE A 154 -13.30 2.28 -11.36
CA ILE A 154 -12.21 1.31 -11.42
C ILE A 154 -12.64 0.06 -12.18
N PHE A 155 -13.80 -0.52 -11.88
CA PHE A 155 -14.32 -1.66 -12.62
C PHE A 155 -14.62 -1.34 -14.09
N ALA A 156 -15.17 -0.15 -14.37
CA ALA A 156 -15.41 0.28 -15.75
C ALA A 156 -14.11 0.47 -16.56
N ALA A 157 -13.02 0.88 -15.91
CA ALA A 157 -11.70 0.96 -16.54
C ALA A 157 -11.10 -0.45 -16.74
N LEU A 158 -11.11 -1.29 -15.69
CA LEU A 158 -10.57 -2.64 -15.72
C LEU A 158 -11.34 -3.58 -16.66
N SER A 159 -12.65 -3.39 -16.85
CA SER A 159 -13.44 -4.19 -17.79
C SER A 159 -13.04 -3.97 -19.26
N LYS A 160 -12.29 -2.90 -19.56
CA LYS A 160 -11.71 -2.62 -20.88
C LYS A 160 -10.28 -3.17 -21.03
N MET A 161 -9.79 -3.85 -20.00
CA MET A 161 -8.49 -4.48 -19.93
C MET A 161 -8.66 -6.01 -19.82
N PRO A 162 -7.69 -6.80 -20.29
CA PRO A 162 -7.69 -8.26 -20.06
C PRO A 162 -7.25 -8.59 -18.63
N ALA A 163 -7.95 -8.05 -17.62
CA ALA A 163 -7.64 -8.23 -16.21
C ALA A 163 -8.90 -8.65 -15.46
N LYS A 164 -8.81 -9.74 -14.70
CA LYS A 164 -9.85 -10.08 -13.72
C LYS A 164 -9.70 -9.13 -12.53
N ALA A 165 -10.82 -8.58 -12.08
CA ALA A 165 -10.87 -7.64 -10.97
C ALA A 165 -11.95 -8.06 -9.98
N GLU A 166 -11.67 -7.90 -8.70
CA GLU A 166 -12.56 -8.26 -7.60
C GLU A 166 -12.55 -7.16 -6.55
N SER A 167 -13.70 -6.88 -5.94
CA SER A 167 -13.77 -5.90 -4.87
C SER A 167 -13.24 -6.51 -3.58
N VAL A 168 -12.52 -5.70 -2.81
CA VAL A 168 -12.03 -6.11 -1.50
C VAL A 168 -13.06 -5.71 -0.46
N LEU A 169 -13.69 -6.71 0.14
CA LEU A 169 -14.62 -6.53 1.24
C LEU A 169 -13.87 -6.61 2.56
N ARG A 170 -13.92 -5.54 3.33
CA ARG A 170 -13.50 -5.53 4.74
C ARG A 170 -14.67 -5.95 5.63
N GLU A 171 -14.42 -6.96 6.46
CA GLU A 171 -15.41 -7.54 7.39
C GLU A 171 -16.75 -7.94 6.72
N GLY A 172 -16.75 -8.16 5.41
CA GLY A 172 -17.97 -8.44 4.62
C GLY A 172 -18.95 -7.27 4.51
N LYS A 173 -18.55 -6.04 4.88
CA LYS A 173 -19.45 -4.89 4.97
C LYS A 173 -19.06 -3.70 4.10
N THR A 174 -17.77 -3.44 3.90
CA THR A 174 -17.30 -2.24 3.20
C THR A 174 -16.31 -2.58 2.11
N ILE A 175 -16.39 -1.90 0.96
CA ILE A 175 -15.40 -2.06 -0.12
C ILE A 175 -14.32 -1.01 0.09
N ASN A 176 -13.10 -1.44 0.44
CA ASN A 176 -11.96 -0.55 0.66
C ASN A 176 -10.90 -0.62 -0.44
N GLY A 177 -11.12 -1.43 -1.47
CA GLY A 177 -10.22 -1.54 -2.61
C GLY A 177 -10.75 -2.42 -3.73
N VAL A 178 -10.02 -2.48 -4.83
CA VAL A 178 -10.25 -3.39 -5.94
C VAL A 178 -8.95 -4.12 -6.23
N ASN A 179 -8.95 -5.44 -6.05
CA ASN A 179 -7.84 -6.31 -6.41
C ASN A 179 -7.94 -6.67 -7.89
N PHE A 180 -6.80 -6.81 -8.56
CA PHE A 180 -6.70 -7.30 -9.91
C PHE A 180 -5.35 -7.97 -10.12
N THR A 181 -5.17 -8.59 -11.29
CA THR A 181 -3.87 -9.17 -11.68
C THR A 181 -3.43 -8.54 -13.00
N ASP A 182 -2.19 -8.09 -13.05
CA ASP A 182 -1.61 -7.52 -14.27
C ASP A 182 -1.28 -8.63 -15.30
N PRO A 183 -0.92 -8.28 -16.56
CA PRO A 183 -0.63 -9.26 -17.60
C PRO A 183 0.55 -10.19 -17.30
N ASP A 184 1.53 -9.73 -16.52
CA ASP A 184 2.69 -10.50 -16.10
C ASP A 184 2.40 -11.35 -14.86
N GLY A 185 1.24 -11.16 -14.23
CA GLY A 185 0.68 -11.95 -13.14
C GLY A 185 0.94 -11.37 -11.75
N PHE A 186 1.35 -10.10 -11.63
CA PHE A 186 1.47 -9.42 -10.34
C PHE A 186 0.08 -9.18 -9.74
N PRO A 187 -0.14 -9.57 -8.47
CA PRO A 187 -1.33 -9.19 -7.76
C PRO A 187 -1.24 -7.71 -7.38
N MET A 188 -2.24 -6.95 -7.79
CA MET A 188 -2.29 -5.51 -7.65
C MET A 188 -3.58 -5.09 -6.96
N GLN A 189 -3.57 -3.90 -6.38
CA GLN A 189 -4.76 -3.30 -5.81
C GLN A 189 -4.83 -1.80 -6.07
N PHE A 190 -6.06 -1.31 -6.17
CA PHE A 190 -6.37 0.10 -6.01
C PHE A 190 -7.13 0.32 -4.72
N ASN A 191 -6.76 1.37 -3.98
CA ASN A 191 -7.48 1.82 -2.80
C ASN A 191 -7.54 3.36 -2.77
N PRO A 192 -8.33 3.95 -1.86
CA PRO A 192 -8.29 5.39 -1.63
C PRO A 192 -6.89 5.86 -1.23
N ASP A 193 -6.47 7.02 -1.70
CA ASP A 193 -5.19 7.63 -1.36
C ASP A 193 -5.06 8.04 0.12
N THR A 194 -6.16 8.00 0.87
CA THR A 194 -6.22 8.19 2.32
C THR A 194 -6.14 6.89 3.12
N ALA A 195 -6.19 5.73 2.47
CA ALA A 195 -6.18 4.45 3.17
C ALA A 195 -4.78 4.17 3.74
N CYS A 196 -4.71 3.85 5.02
CA CYS A 196 -3.47 3.47 5.68
C CYS A 196 -3.51 2.01 6.18
N GLY A 197 -4.64 1.34 5.99
CA GLY A 197 -4.83 -0.02 6.50
C GLY A 197 -5.26 -0.07 7.97
N GLY A 198 -5.41 1.10 8.61
CA GLY A 198 -6.04 1.27 9.92
C GLY A 198 -7.55 1.00 9.89
N ASN A 199 -8.32 1.53 10.84
CA ASN A 199 -9.78 1.37 10.91
C ASN A 199 -10.53 2.30 9.95
N GLY A 200 -11.85 2.41 10.09
CA GLY A 200 -12.68 3.29 9.25
C GLY A 200 -13.24 2.57 8.02
N PHE A 201 -14.13 3.24 7.31
CA PHE A 201 -14.90 2.65 6.21
C PHE A 201 -13.99 2.25 5.04
N LEU A 202 -12.98 3.09 4.77
CA LEU A 202 -11.98 2.95 3.71
C LEU A 202 -10.62 2.45 4.24
N GLY A 203 -10.47 2.28 5.54
CA GLY A 203 -9.16 2.02 6.17
C GLY A 203 -8.32 3.28 6.41
N GLU A 204 -8.99 4.43 6.54
CA GLU A 204 -8.44 5.79 6.67
C GLU A 204 -8.16 6.23 8.11
N THR A 205 -8.64 5.48 9.11
CA THR A 205 -8.43 5.82 10.53
C THR A 205 -7.13 5.19 11.02
N CYS A 206 -6.06 5.97 11.01
CA CYS A 206 -4.72 5.54 11.35
C CYS A 206 -4.36 5.91 12.79
N ASP A 207 -3.65 5.02 13.49
CA ASP A 207 -2.95 5.39 14.72
C ASP A 207 -1.62 6.07 14.36
N MET A 208 -1.66 7.40 14.28
CA MET A 208 -0.48 8.19 13.92
C MET A 208 0.51 8.36 15.07
N ASP A 209 0.10 8.02 16.29
CA ASP A 209 0.90 8.12 17.51
C ASP A 209 1.65 6.81 17.81
N ALA A 210 1.38 5.75 17.04
CA ALA A 210 2.09 4.48 17.15
C ALA A 210 3.61 4.67 16.99
N THR A 211 4.36 4.14 17.96
CA THR A 211 5.82 4.21 18.01
C THR A 211 6.41 2.83 18.28
N VAL A 212 7.64 2.62 17.80
CA VAL A 212 8.39 1.41 18.10
C VAL A 212 8.85 1.45 19.56
N LYS A 213 8.51 0.41 20.32
CA LYS A 213 9.09 0.16 21.64
C LYS A 213 10.54 -0.30 21.49
N ARG A 214 11.47 0.65 21.46
CA ARG A 214 12.91 0.37 21.25
C ARG A 214 13.53 -0.33 22.45
N GLN A 215 14.37 -1.32 22.18
CA GLN A 215 15.20 -1.93 23.22
C GLN A 215 16.46 -1.08 23.46
N PRO A 216 17.00 -1.03 24.70
CA PRO A 216 18.13 -0.16 25.05
C PRO A 216 19.42 -0.41 24.25
N ASP A 217 19.63 -1.65 23.79
CA ASP A 217 20.82 -2.10 23.05
C ASP A 217 20.69 -1.94 21.53
N TRP A 218 19.53 -1.50 21.03
CA TRP A 218 19.34 -1.30 19.60
C TRP A 218 20.08 -0.06 19.08
N PRO A 219 20.92 -0.21 18.04
CA PRO A 219 21.55 0.93 17.36
C PRO A 219 20.52 1.93 16.84
N ALA A 220 20.90 3.20 16.67
CA ALA A 220 20.02 4.23 16.11
C ALA A 220 19.47 3.78 14.73
N PRO A 221 18.15 3.88 14.50
CA PRO A 221 17.54 3.35 13.29
C PRO A 221 17.89 4.21 12.07
N VAL A 222 17.68 3.63 10.88
CA VAL A 222 17.54 4.39 9.64
C VAL A 222 16.10 4.85 9.56
N GLU A 223 15.83 6.10 9.91
CA GLU A 223 14.47 6.63 9.92
C GLU A 223 13.98 6.87 8.50
N LEU A 224 12.91 6.17 8.11
CA LEU A 224 12.30 6.30 6.80
C LEU A 224 11.13 7.30 6.85
N SER A 225 10.88 7.95 5.72
CA SER A 225 9.89 9.01 5.56
C SER A 225 8.83 8.69 4.51
N THR A 226 9.19 8.02 3.40
CA THR A 226 8.25 7.78 2.30
C THR A 226 8.40 6.39 1.68
N PHE A 227 7.31 5.88 1.11
CA PHE A 227 7.37 4.75 0.19
C PHE A 227 7.56 5.32 -1.22
N ASN A 228 8.66 4.97 -1.88
CA ASN A 228 9.10 5.67 -3.08
C ASN A 228 8.90 4.86 -4.37
N HIS A 229 9.33 3.60 -4.40
CA HIS A 229 9.19 2.81 -5.62
C HIS A 229 9.07 1.31 -5.35
N VAL A 230 8.62 0.59 -6.36
CA VAL A 230 8.71 -0.88 -6.41
C VAL A 230 9.36 -1.29 -7.70
N ARG A 231 10.08 -2.41 -7.68
CA ARG A 231 10.61 -3.04 -8.90
C ARG A 231 9.69 -4.19 -9.33
N MET A 232 9.44 -4.29 -10.62
CA MET A 232 8.64 -5.34 -11.24
C MET A 232 9.38 -5.87 -12.47
N VAL A 233 9.63 -7.18 -12.51
CA VAL A 233 10.17 -7.85 -13.70
C VAL A 233 9.03 -8.30 -14.59
N VAL A 234 9.03 -7.81 -15.83
CA VAL A 234 8.00 -8.07 -16.86
C VAL A 234 8.61 -8.82 -18.04
N LYS A 235 7.80 -9.60 -18.76
CA LYS A 235 8.29 -10.37 -19.92
C LYS A 235 8.60 -9.47 -21.11
N ASP A 236 7.75 -8.48 -21.36
CA ASP A 236 7.86 -7.53 -22.46
C ASP A 236 7.51 -6.13 -21.95
N ILE A 237 8.51 -5.26 -21.91
CA ILE A 237 8.36 -3.95 -21.27
C ILE A 237 7.47 -3.01 -22.09
N ASP A 238 7.45 -3.12 -23.41
CA ASP A 238 6.62 -2.26 -24.27
C ASP A 238 5.13 -2.58 -24.06
N SER A 239 4.80 -3.87 -23.98
CA SER A 239 3.45 -4.34 -23.64
C SER A 239 3.04 -3.90 -22.24
N ALA A 240 3.94 -3.97 -21.26
CA ALA A 240 3.68 -3.50 -19.90
C ALA A 240 3.41 -1.99 -19.88
N ILE A 241 4.25 -1.17 -20.52
CA ILE A 241 4.06 0.28 -20.65
C ILE A 241 2.70 0.58 -21.29
N ALA A 242 2.38 -0.07 -22.41
CA ALA A 242 1.10 0.14 -23.11
C ALA A 242 -0.10 -0.23 -22.22
N TRP A 243 0.00 -1.29 -21.44
CA TRP A 243 -1.06 -1.72 -20.53
C TRP A 243 -1.27 -0.72 -19.38
N TYR A 244 -0.19 -0.35 -18.66
CA TYR A 244 -0.27 0.56 -17.52
C TYR A 244 -0.70 1.97 -17.94
N THR A 245 -0.17 2.50 -19.05
CA THR A 245 -0.53 3.85 -19.53
C THR A 245 -1.90 3.93 -20.19
N LYS A 246 -2.48 2.79 -20.58
CA LYS A 246 -3.89 2.72 -21.01
C LYS A 246 -4.84 2.73 -19.81
N LEU A 247 -4.51 2.02 -18.74
CA LEU A 247 -5.35 1.92 -17.54
C LEU A 247 -5.23 3.15 -16.63
N THR A 248 -4.04 3.73 -16.53
CA THR A 248 -3.66 4.74 -15.53
C THR A 248 -3.06 5.98 -16.18
N ASP A 249 -2.95 7.05 -15.41
CA ASP A 249 -2.25 8.28 -15.81
C ASP A 249 -0.73 8.25 -15.59
N MET A 250 -0.18 7.08 -15.25
CA MET A 250 1.27 6.90 -15.10
C MET A 250 2.01 7.36 -16.35
N LYS A 251 3.18 7.99 -16.15
CA LYS A 251 3.99 8.54 -17.23
C LYS A 251 5.28 7.74 -17.37
N PRO A 252 5.54 7.12 -18.53
CA PRO A 252 6.81 6.43 -18.75
C PRO A 252 7.94 7.45 -18.81
N HIS A 253 9.05 7.12 -18.19
CA HIS A 253 10.31 7.81 -18.35
C HIS A 253 11.42 6.77 -18.52
N VAL A 254 12.23 6.96 -19.54
CA VAL A 254 13.33 6.07 -19.89
C VAL A 254 14.61 6.78 -19.46
N PHE A 255 15.38 6.13 -18.60
CA PHE A 255 16.70 6.60 -18.25
C PHE A 255 17.73 6.01 -19.21
N ASP A 256 18.67 6.84 -19.66
CA ASP A 256 19.86 6.38 -20.37
C ASP A 256 20.94 5.98 -19.35
N LEU A 257 20.61 4.98 -18.54
CA LEU A 257 21.51 4.39 -17.56
C LEU A 257 21.67 2.92 -17.89
N ASP A 258 22.91 2.52 -18.21
CA ASP A 258 23.23 1.12 -18.47
C ASP A 258 23.32 0.35 -17.16
N TYR A 259 22.17 -0.13 -16.70
CA TYR A 259 22.07 -1.08 -15.59
C TYR A 259 22.17 -2.54 -16.08
N GLY A 260 22.40 -2.78 -17.37
CA GLY A 260 22.19 -4.07 -18.00
C GLY A 260 20.70 -4.40 -18.17
N GLY A 261 20.28 -4.59 -19.43
CA GLY A 261 18.91 -4.96 -19.80
C GLY A 261 17.99 -3.76 -20.06
N LYS A 262 16.78 -4.04 -20.59
CA LYS A 262 15.80 -3.01 -20.94
C LYS A 262 14.97 -2.64 -19.71
N ARG A 263 15.02 -1.37 -19.30
CA ARG A 263 14.31 -0.84 -18.11
C ARG A 263 13.58 0.47 -18.43
N THR A 264 12.53 0.74 -17.68
CA THR A 264 11.85 2.05 -17.67
C THR A 264 11.25 2.29 -16.30
N ILE A 265 10.96 3.55 -15.97
CA ILE A 265 10.07 3.85 -14.86
C ILE A 265 8.71 4.30 -15.36
N LEU A 266 7.68 3.98 -14.58
CA LEU A 266 6.35 4.55 -14.69
C LEU A 266 6.11 5.45 -13.49
N ARG A 267 6.17 6.76 -13.69
CA ARG A 267 5.93 7.74 -12.61
C ARG A 267 4.47 7.75 -12.20
N ILE A 268 4.25 7.82 -10.90
CA ILE A 268 2.93 7.87 -10.26
C ILE A 268 2.61 9.33 -9.90
N GLY A 269 1.42 9.80 -10.26
CA GLY A 269 0.99 11.17 -10.00
C GLY A 269 2.00 12.23 -10.45
N SER A 270 2.28 13.19 -9.57
CA SER A 270 3.32 14.21 -9.79
C SER A 270 4.75 13.70 -9.57
N GLY A 271 4.93 12.49 -9.02
CA GLY A 271 6.19 12.00 -8.47
C GLY A 271 6.42 12.50 -7.03
N PRO A 272 7.54 12.08 -6.39
CA PRO A 272 8.67 11.38 -7.01
C PRO A 272 8.46 9.86 -7.17
N GLU A 273 7.34 9.31 -6.71
CA GLU A 273 7.09 7.87 -6.68
C GLU A 273 6.94 7.24 -8.08
N PHE A 274 7.36 5.97 -8.21
CA PHE A 274 7.34 5.26 -9.49
C PHE A 274 7.34 3.74 -9.38
N VAL A 275 6.98 3.07 -10.47
CA VAL A 275 7.25 1.64 -10.68
C VAL A 275 8.46 1.49 -11.60
N LEU A 276 9.50 0.78 -11.15
CA LEU A 276 10.61 0.36 -12.01
C LEU A 276 10.22 -0.94 -12.73
N LEU A 277 10.06 -0.86 -14.05
CA LEU A 277 9.89 -2.02 -14.91
C LEU A 277 11.24 -2.49 -15.45
N GLU A 278 11.52 -3.78 -15.31
CA GLU A 278 12.70 -4.42 -15.87
C GLU A 278 12.28 -5.60 -16.75
N GLN A 279 12.80 -5.69 -17.97
CA GLN A 279 12.51 -6.83 -18.84
C GLN A 279 13.37 -8.04 -18.47
N GLY A 280 12.73 -9.19 -18.20
CA GLY A 280 13.44 -10.40 -17.80
C GLY A 280 12.70 -11.71 -18.12
N PRO A 281 13.41 -12.86 -18.05
CA PRO A 281 12.89 -14.16 -18.49
C PRO A 281 11.78 -14.73 -17.60
N SER A 282 11.67 -14.28 -16.34
CA SER A 282 10.52 -14.63 -15.49
C SER A 282 10.31 -13.69 -14.30
N PRO A 283 9.06 -13.28 -14.04
CA PRO A 283 8.70 -12.64 -12.77
C PRO A 283 8.87 -13.54 -11.53
N ARG A 284 9.04 -14.88 -11.70
CA ARG A 284 9.09 -15.86 -10.60
C ARG A 284 10.45 -15.96 -9.90
N THR A 285 11.52 -15.47 -10.52
CA THR A 285 12.88 -15.47 -9.92
C THR A 285 13.20 -14.14 -9.24
N PHE A 286 12.19 -13.33 -8.99
CA PHE A 286 12.32 -11.95 -8.57
C PHE A 286 12.38 -11.82 -7.05
N LYS A 287 13.42 -11.15 -6.54
CA LYS A 287 13.46 -10.67 -5.15
C LYS A 287 12.65 -9.37 -5.08
N PRO A 288 11.54 -9.31 -4.31
CA PRO A 288 10.78 -8.08 -4.13
C PRO A 288 11.67 -6.94 -3.62
N LEU A 289 11.61 -5.78 -4.28
CA LEU A 289 12.34 -4.60 -3.87
C LEU A 289 11.38 -3.44 -3.59
N LEU A 290 11.53 -2.84 -2.42
CA LEU A 290 10.83 -1.66 -1.96
C LEU A 290 11.80 -0.49 -1.86
N GLY A 291 11.60 0.53 -2.69
CA GLY A 291 12.26 1.81 -2.56
C GLY A 291 11.65 2.62 -1.44
N VAL A 292 12.47 3.09 -0.51
CA VAL A 292 12.05 3.90 0.63
C VAL A 292 12.87 5.18 0.71
N GLY A 293 12.19 6.28 0.98
CA GLY A 293 12.81 7.60 1.12
C GLY A 293 13.15 7.92 2.57
N MET A 294 14.23 8.67 2.76
CA MET A 294 14.69 9.21 4.03
C MET A 294 14.93 10.72 3.87
N ASP A 295 14.42 11.50 4.82
CA ASP A 295 14.73 12.94 4.89
C ASP A 295 16.20 13.14 5.26
N ASP A 296 16.80 14.23 4.77
CA ASP A 296 18.22 14.57 5.01
C ASP A 296 19.17 13.40 4.68
N PHE A 297 18.91 12.70 3.57
CA PHE A 297 19.63 11.49 3.21
C PHE A 297 21.13 11.73 3.05
N ASN A 298 21.90 10.98 3.84
CA ASN A 298 23.35 10.90 3.74
C ASN A 298 23.77 9.44 3.61
N ALA A 299 24.31 9.07 2.44
CA ALA A 299 24.62 7.69 2.13
C ALA A 299 25.63 7.05 3.09
N CYS A 300 26.64 7.80 3.53
CA CYS A 300 27.65 7.28 4.48
C CYS A 300 27.02 6.99 5.83
N GLU A 301 26.23 7.93 6.36
CA GLU A 301 25.55 7.75 7.65
C GLU A 301 24.55 6.59 7.62
N VAL A 302 23.78 6.46 6.54
CA VAL A 302 22.83 5.34 6.37
C VAL A 302 23.58 4.02 6.38
N VAL A 303 24.68 3.89 5.62
CA VAL A 303 25.50 2.67 5.60
C VAL A 303 26.08 2.35 6.98
N ASP A 304 26.57 3.35 7.71
CA ASP A 304 27.14 3.14 9.04
C ASP A 304 26.08 2.68 10.06
N ARG A 305 24.86 3.25 10.01
CA ARG A 305 23.73 2.78 10.82
C ARG A 305 23.34 1.35 10.48
N LEU A 306 23.23 1.00 9.20
CA LEU A 306 22.92 -0.37 8.76
C LEU A 306 23.99 -1.38 9.19
N LYS A 307 25.27 -1.02 9.11
CA LYS A 307 26.37 -1.85 9.63
C LYS A 307 26.28 -2.04 11.14
N ALA A 308 25.92 -1.00 11.90
CA ALA A 308 25.71 -1.12 13.34
C ALA A 308 24.55 -2.09 13.67
N HIS A 309 23.51 -2.13 12.84
CA HIS A 309 22.43 -3.12 12.92
C HIS A 309 22.81 -4.54 12.49
N LYS A 310 24.02 -4.73 11.94
CA LYS A 310 24.57 -6.00 11.44
C LYS A 310 23.68 -6.63 10.36
N VAL A 311 23.08 -5.81 9.50
CA VAL A 311 22.31 -6.28 8.34
C VAL A 311 23.16 -6.27 7.07
N PRO A 312 22.95 -7.20 6.12
CA PRO A 312 23.63 -7.17 4.84
C PRO A 312 23.27 -5.90 4.08
N VAL A 313 24.29 -5.16 3.64
CA VAL A 313 24.15 -3.92 2.89
C VAL A 313 24.99 -3.97 1.62
N ARG A 314 24.39 -3.56 0.50
CA ARG A 314 25.05 -3.40 -0.79
C ARG A 314 24.87 -1.96 -1.23
N VAL A 315 25.95 -1.34 -1.70
CA VAL A 315 25.91 0.02 -2.24
C VAL A 315 26.31 -0.05 -3.70
N GLU A 316 25.46 0.45 -4.58
CA GLU A 316 25.77 0.60 -5.99
C GLU A 316 25.83 2.07 -6.36
N LYS A 317 26.57 2.38 -7.43
CA LYS A 317 26.63 3.74 -7.97
C LYS A 317 26.57 3.68 -9.50
N PRO A 318 25.44 3.25 -10.06
CA PRO A 318 25.31 2.83 -11.47
C PRO A 318 25.66 3.97 -12.44
N ASN A 319 25.22 5.18 -12.11
CA ASN A 319 25.47 6.39 -12.89
C ASN A 319 26.73 7.17 -12.44
N GLY A 320 27.53 6.60 -11.53
CA GLY A 320 28.70 7.25 -10.93
C GLY A 320 28.39 8.41 -9.97
N GLN A 321 27.13 8.79 -9.78
CA GLN A 321 26.70 9.98 -9.03
C GLN A 321 25.76 9.67 -7.87
N THR A 322 24.68 8.94 -8.10
CA THR A 322 23.66 8.55 -7.11
C THR A 322 24.06 7.24 -6.43
N PRO A 323 24.28 7.23 -5.11
CA PRO A 323 24.47 6.01 -4.36
C PRO A 323 23.13 5.31 -4.11
N GLU A 324 23.01 4.04 -4.49
CA GLU A 324 21.86 3.18 -4.25
C GLU A 324 22.17 2.19 -3.13
N ILE A 325 21.49 2.32 -1.98
CA ILE A 325 21.74 1.51 -0.78
C ILE A 325 20.68 0.43 -0.68
N PHE A 326 21.09 -0.82 -0.90
CA PHE A 326 20.23 -1.99 -0.78
C PHE A 326 20.46 -2.68 0.56
N VAL A 327 19.38 -3.07 1.21
CA VAL A 327 19.36 -3.76 2.50
C VAL A 327 18.57 -5.05 2.36
N GLU A 328 19.19 -6.18 2.74
CA GLU A 328 18.48 -7.44 2.78
C GLU A 328 17.68 -7.58 4.08
N GLY A 329 16.38 -7.75 3.94
CA GLY A 329 15.44 -7.97 5.04
C GLY A 329 15.03 -9.44 5.18
N PRO A 330 14.24 -9.75 6.23
CA PRO A 330 13.65 -11.07 6.41
C PRO A 330 12.66 -11.42 5.29
N ASN A 331 12.35 -12.71 5.15
CA ASN A 331 11.39 -13.26 4.17
C ASN A 331 11.68 -12.88 2.71
N GLY A 332 12.94 -12.61 2.36
CA GLY A 332 13.35 -12.26 0.99
C GLY A 332 13.00 -10.84 0.57
N MET A 333 12.57 -9.96 1.48
CA MET A 333 12.39 -8.54 1.20
C MET A 333 13.74 -7.86 0.95
N GLU A 334 13.80 -6.99 -0.05
CA GLU A 334 14.91 -6.06 -0.27
C GLU A 334 14.40 -4.63 -0.17
N PHE A 335 15.14 -3.78 0.54
CA PHE A 335 14.85 -2.35 0.63
C PHE A 335 15.92 -1.58 -0.12
N GLN A 336 15.53 -0.58 -0.90
CA GLN A 336 16.44 0.42 -1.46
C GLN A 336 16.22 1.75 -0.74
N VAL A 337 17.17 2.17 0.09
CA VAL A 337 17.09 3.43 0.84
C VAL A 337 17.67 4.55 -0.02
N GLN A 338 16.89 5.62 -0.18
CA GLN A 338 17.21 6.81 -0.98
C GLN A 338 16.77 8.10 -0.28
N ASP A 339 17.13 9.23 -0.85
CA ASP A 339 16.52 10.52 -0.53
C ASP A 339 15.02 10.53 -0.89
N VAL A 340 14.21 11.24 -0.10
CA VAL A 340 12.76 11.38 -0.37
C VAL A 340 12.43 11.94 -1.75
N SER A 341 13.34 12.71 -2.36
CA SER A 341 13.16 13.28 -3.70
C SER A 341 13.64 12.38 -4.84
N TYR A 342 14.23 11.21 -4.54
CA TYR A 342 14.71 10.27 -5.56
C TYR A 342 13.58 9.85 -6.50
N CYS A 343 13.80 10.06 -7.79
CA CYS A 343 12.82 9.76 -8.84
C CYS A 343 13.38 8.80 -9.89
N GLY A 344 14.49 8.10 -9.57
CA GLY A 344 15.23 7.24 -10.50
C GLY A 344 16.19 7.99 -11.43
N GLY A 345 16.27 9.31 -11.29
CA GLY A 345 17.02 10.20 -12.18
C GLY A 345 18.53 10.31 -11.89
N PHE A 346 19.09 11.45 -12.26
CA PHE A 346 20.52 11.73 -12.16
C PHE A 346 20.86 12.66 -10.99
N GLY A 347 22.16 12.88 -10.79
CA GLY A 347 22.71 13.73 -9.73
C GLY A 347 22.90 12.98 -8.41
N PRO A 348 23.45 13.64 -7.38
CA PRO A 348 23.84 12.96 -6.13
C PRO A 348 22.70 12.26 -5.39
N LEU A 349 21.45 12.73 -5.57
CA LEU A 349 20.24 12.19 -4.93
C LEU A 349 19.29 11.51 -5.93
N GLY A 350 19.67 11.39 -7.22
CA GLY A 350 18.82 10.79 -8.26
C GLY A 350 17.46 11.48 -8.46
N ASN A 351 17.38 12.77 -8.17
CA ASN A 351 16.14 13.56 -8.17
C ASN A 351 15.96 14.46 -9.40
N LYS A 352 16.88 14.37 -10.37
CA LYS A 352 16.83 15.15 -11.62
C LYS A 352 16.41 14.26 -12.77
N LEU A 353 15.24 14.53 -13.33
CA LEU A 353 14.85 13.98 -14.63
C LEU A 353 15.74 14.60 -15.71
N ALA A 354 16.19 13.79 -16.68
CA ALA A 354 16.95 14.27 -17.83
C ALA A 354 16.09 15.15 -18.75
#